data_AF-A0A9D5IM69-F1
#
_entry.id   AF-A0A9D5IM69-F1
#
_cell.length_a   1.000
_cell.length_b   1.000
_cell.length_c   1.000
_cell.angle_alpha   90.00
_cell.angle_beta   90.00
_cell.angle_gamma   90.00
#
_symmetry.space_group_name_H-M   'P 1'
#
loop_
_entity.id
_entity.type
_entity.pdbx_description
1 polymer ?
#
loop_
_entity_poly.entity_id
_entity_poly.type
_entity_poly.pdbx_seq_one_letter_code
_entity_poly.pdbx_strand_id
1 'polypeptide(L)'
;MSNRETLLGAIKANPHENTPRLVYADWLEEFGAGDLDAATVEFIRVSCGSRYKPGMSMPAPAYQWIEGHWPRLIPAVLMEHVVIPQSPMFQRDGRKIWFPFRGRDRCEKTGELIPWKKSRSTEWWFHRGFVEGVRIFASHAYAFLRPLVEVDQPIARFLRSM
;
A
#
# COMPACT_ATOMS: atom_id res chain seq x y z
N MET A 1 -13.17 -1.05 -20.07
CA MET A 1 -11.80 -1.21 -19.57
C MET A 1 -11.05 0.06 -19.86
N SER A 2 -10.57 0.75 -18.84
CA SER A 2 -9.70 1.93 -19.01
C SER A 2 -8.25 1.51 -19.28
N ASN A 3 -7.43 2.40 -19.87
CA ASN A 3 -5.99 2.15 -20.05
C ASN A 3 -5.32 1.80 -18.72
N ARG A 4 -5.73 2.44 -17.61
CA ARG A 4 -5.26 2.14 -16.25
C ARG A 4 -5.50 0.68 -15.87
N GLU A 5 -6.73 0.19 -16.04
CA GLU A 5 -7.10 -1.19 -15.71
C GLU A 5 -6.33 -2.22 -16.53
N THR A 6 -6.12 -1.94 -17.83
CA THR A 6 -5.35 -2.80 -18.72
C THR A 6 -3.89 -2.90 -18.27
N LEU A 7 -3.25 -1.77 -17.93
CA LEU A 7 -1.86 -1.73 -17.45
C LEU A 7 -1.71 -2.43 -16.09
N LEU A 8 -2.65 -2.21 -15.16
CA LEU A 8 -2.69 -2.93 -13.89
C LEU A 8 -2.88 -4.45 -14.11
N GLY A 9 -3.70 -4.84 -15.10
CA GLY A 9 -3.85 -6.23 -15.53
C GLY A 9 -2.53 -6.85 -16.01
N ALA A 10 -1.75 -6.12 -16.81
CA ALA A 10 -0.43 -6.57 -17.27
C ALA A 10 0.57 -6.76 -16.10
N ILE A 11 0.54 -5.88 -15.10
CA ILE A 11 1.37 -6.02 -13.88
C ILE A 11 0.94 -7.25 -13.08
N LYS A 12 -0.37 -7.51 -12.95
CA LYS A 12 -0.90 -8.70 -12.25
C LYS A 12 -0.51 -9.99 -12.97
N ALA A 13 -0.54 -10.00 -14.29
CA ALA A 13 -0.15 -11.15 -15.10
C ALA A 13 1.36 -11.43 -15.04
N ASN A 14 2.17 -10.37 -14.96
CA ASN A 14 3.64 -10.47 -14.95
C ASN A 14 4.23 -9.84 -13.66
N PRO A 15 3.97 -10.44 -12.48
CA PRO A 15 4.33 -9.84 -11.20
C PRO A 15 5.84 -9.74 -11.02
N HIS A 16 6.66 -10.45 -11.79
CA HIS A 16 8.11 -10.42 -11.70
C HIS A 16 8.80 -9.46 -12.66
N GLU A 17 8.08 -8.90 -13.63
CA GLU A 17 8.68 -8.05 -14.65
C GLU A 17 8.68 -6.57 -14.28
N ASN A 18 9.78 -5.87 -14.58
CA ASN A 18 9.85 -4.43 -14.38
C ASN A 18 9.17 -3.66 -15.53
N THR A 19 9.17 -4.21 -16.74
CA THR A 19 8.61 -3.58 -17.94
C THR A 19 7.16 -3.09 -17.77
N PRO A 20 6.17 -3.93 -17.38
CA PRO A 20 4.79 -3.45 -17.24
C PRO A 20 4.63 -2.41 -16.13
N ARG A 21 5.51 -2.41 -15.12
CA ARG A 21 5.52 -1.39 -14.05
C ARG A 21 6.06 -0.06 -14.55
N LEU A 22 7.15 -0.08 -15.31
CA LEU A 22 7.74 1.12 -15.88
C LEU A 22 6.79 1.77 -16.90
N VAL A 23 6.13 0.97 -17.75
CA VAL A 23 5.09 1.47 -18.67
C VAL A 23 3.92 2.09 -17.90
N TYR A 24 3.51 1.47 -16.79
CA TYR A 24 2.48 2.05 -15.94
C TYR A 24 2.93 3.36 -15.26
N ALA A 25 4.19 3.46 -14.84
CA ALA A 25 4.74 4.71 -14.32
C ALA A 25 4.79 5.80 -15.40
N ASP A 26 5.22 5.48 -16.63
CA ASP A 26 5.17 6.43 -17.76
C ASP A 26 3.73 6.93 -17.97
N TRP A 27 2.75 6.02 -17.94
CA TRP A 27 1.34 6.37 -18.08
C TRP A 27 0.82 7.23 -16.91
N LEU A 28 1.22 6.94 -15.67
CA LEU A 28 0.85 7.74 -14.50
C LEU A 28 1.49 9.13 -14.49
N GLU A 29 2.70 9.30 -15.02
CA GLU A 29 3.33 10.60 -15.18
C GLU A 29 2.53 11.51 -16.14
N GLU A 30 1.92 10.93 -17.18
CA GLU A 30 1.15 11.66 -18.18
C GLU A 30 -0.33 11.86 -17.79
N PHE A 31 -0.96 10.85 -17.19
CA PHE A 31 -2.41 10.81 -16.98
C PHE A 31 -2.84 10.62 -15.52
N GLY A 32 -1.89 10.38 -14.61
CA GLY A 32 -2.18 10.18 -13.19
C GLY A 32 -2.74 11.43 -12.52
N ALA A 33 -3.45 11.23 -11.41
CA ALA A 33 -4.08 12.30 -10.66
C ALA A 33 -3.78 12.18 -9.16
N GLY A 34 -3.25 13.27 -8.60
CA GLY A 34 -3.02 13.40 -7.15
C GLY A 34 -1.77 12.71 -6.64
N ASP A 35 -1.58 12.80 -5.32
CA ASP A 35 -0.33 12.40 -4.66
C ASP A 35 -0.09 10.89 -4.66
N LEU A 36 -1.14 10.07 -4.63
CA LEU A 36 -1.03 8.60 -4.69
C LEU A 36 -0.38 8.13 -6.00
N ASP A 37 -0.83 8.67 -7.13
CA ASP A 37 -0.29 8.30 -8.44
C ASP A 37 1.16 8.79 -8.57
N ALA A 38 1.47 10.02 -8.13
CA ALA A 38 2.83 10.53 -8.09
C ALA A 38 3.76 9.69 -7.20
N ALA A 39 3.32 9.32 -6.00
CA ALA A 39 4.07 8.44 -5.11
C ALA A 39 4.28 7.03 -5.69
N THR A 40 3.28 6.52 -6.41
CA THR A 40 3.38 5.23 -7.13
C THR A 40 4.45 5.30 -8.22
N VAL A 41 4.47 6.38 -9.02
CA VAL A 41 5.52 6.63 -10.02
C VAL A 41 6.90 6.63 -9.37
N GLU A 42 7.11 7.51 -8.38
CA GLU A 42 8.39 7.66 -7.69
C GLU A 42 8.88 6.30 -7.17
N PHE A 43 7.98 5.56 -6.49
CA PHE A 43 8.33 4.28 -5.91
C PHE A 43 8.63 3.20 -6.97
N ILE A 44 7.91 3.18 -8.10
CA ILE A 44 8.23 2.31 -9.23
C ILE A 44 9.63 2.62 -9.76
N ARG A 45 9.93 3.89 -10.04
CA ARG A 45 11.21 4.31 -10.62
C ARG A 45 12.38 3.94 -9.73
N VAL A 46 12.32 4.22 -8.43
CA VAL A 46 13.41 3.86 -7.50
C VAL A 46 13.53 2.34 -7.30
N SER A 47 12.43 1.59 -7.39
CA SER A 47 12.44 0.14 -7.19
C SER A 47 12.85 -0.66 -8.44
N CYS A 48 12.55 -0.13 -9.63
CA CYS A 48 12.76 -0.80 -10.92
C CYS A 48 13.90 -0.20 -11.75
N GLY A 49 14.47 0.95 -11.36
CA GLY A 49 15.48 1.70 -12.12
C GLY A 49 16.90 1.13 -12.13
N SER A 50 17.14 -0.08 -11.60
CA SER A 50 18.46 -0.75 -11.61
C SER A 50 18.37 -2.15 -12.22
N ARG A 51 19.50 -2.88 -12.34
CA ARG A 51 19.58 -4.29 -12.81
C ARG A 51 18.86 -5.31 -11.90
N TYR A 52 17.79 -4.89 -11.24
CA TYR A 52 16.98 -5.73 -10.38
C TYR A 52 16.50 -6.96 -11.15
N LYS A 53 16.85 -8.13 -10.62
CA LYS A 53 16.34 -9.42 -11.09
C LYS A 53 15.31 -9.95 -10.09
N PRO A 54 14.27 -10.66 -10.54
CA PRO A 54 13.38 -11.40 -9.65
C PRO A 54 14.16 -12.23 -8.64
N GLY A 55 13.80 -12.15 -7.36
CA GLY A 55 14.49 -12.86 -6.27
C GLY A 55 15.60 -12.05 -5.60
N MET A 56 16.02 -10.92 -6.15
CA MET A 56 16.88 -9.97 -5.43
C MET A 56 16.07 -9.16 -4.41
N SER A 57 16.76 -8.69 -3.37
CA SER A 57 16.27 -7.60 -2.52
C SER A 57 16.06 -6.34 -3.35
N MET A 58 15.10 -5.49 -2.96
CA MET A 58 14.91 -4.19 -3.61
C MET A 58 16.19 -3.33 -3.51
N PRO A 59 16.44 -2.43 -4.46
CA PRO A 59 17.61 -1.55 -4.40
C PRO A 59 17.54 -0.63 -3.18
N ALA A 60 18.70 -0.25 -2.63
CA ALA A 60 18.79 0.58 -1.41
C ALA A 60 17.94 1.88 -1.46
N PRO A 61 17.92 2.63 -2.59
CA PRO A 61 17.06 3.81 -2.71
C PRO A 61 15.56 3.54 -2.53
N ALA A 62 15.09 2.33 -2.87
CA ALA A 62 13.68 1.97 -2.66
C ALA A 62 13.35 1.85 -1.17
N TYR A 63 14.26 1.32 -0.35
CA TYR A 63 14.06 1.27 1.10
C TYR A 63 14.07 2.66 1.72
N GLN A 64 14.98 3.54 1.28
CA GLN A 64 15.03 4.93 1.73
C GLN A 64 13.76 5.71 1.35
N TRP A 65 13.26 5.48 0.13
CA TRP A 65 12.01 6.09 -0.30
C TRP A 65 10.85 5.67 0.61
N ILE A 66 10.74 4.37 0.90
CA ILE A 66 9.70 3.82 1.79
C ILE A 66 9.73 4.55 3.15
N GLU A 67 10.89 4.70 3.78
CA GLU A 67 11.01 5.31 5.12
C GLU A 67 10.38 6.71 5.22
N GLY A 68 10.52 7.53 4.17
CA GLY A 68 9.98 8.89 4.16
C GLY A 68 8.58 9.04 3.54
N HIS A 69 8.16 8.11 2.68
CA HIS A 69 7.07 8.38 1.73
C HIS A 69 5.98 7.33 1.66
N TRP A 70 6.12 6.19 2.34
CA TRP A 70 5.11 5.12 2.32
C TRP A 70 3.67 5.57 2.67
N PRO A 71 3.41 6.58 3.54
CA PRO A 71 2.05 7.04 3.81
C PRO A 71 1.31 7.50 2.54
N ARG A 72 2.05 8.03 1.56
CA ARG A 72 1.52 8.49 0.27
C ARG A 72 0.97 7.35 -0.60
N LEU A 73 1.35 6.10 -0.31
CA LEU A 73 0.84 4.91 -1.00
C LEU A 73 -0.47 4.38 -0.40
N ILE A 74 -0.88 4.85 0.77
CA ILE A 74 -2.12 4.40 1.42
C ILE A 74 -2.96 5.57 1.99
N PRO A 75 -3.21 6.63 1.22
CA PRO A 75 -3.88 7.83 1.72
C PRO A 75 -5.32 7.57 2.18
N ALA A 76 -6.11 6.72 1.49
CA ALA A 76 -7.48 6.44 1.93
C ALA A 76 -7.49 5.71 3.28
N VAL A 77 -6.57 4.77 3.49
CA VAL A 77 -6.40 4.07 4.77
C VAL A 77 -6.06 5.06 5.90
N LEU A 78 -5.19 6.04 5.63
CA LEU A 78 -4.74 7.00 6.64
C LEU A 78 -5.74 8.14 6.87
N MET A 79 -6.43 8.64 5.84
CA MET A 79 -7.46 9.68 5.99
C MET A 79 -8.60 9.23 6.88
N GLU A 80 -9.03 7.98 6.72
CA GLU A 80 -10.06 7.41 7.58
C GLU A 80 -9.51 7.08 8.98
N HIS A 81 -8.18 6.89 9.14
CA HIS A 81 -7.55 6.43 10.37
C HIS A 81 -6.13 6.92 10.59
N VAL A 82 -5.94 7.85 11.53
CA VAL A 82 -4.63 8.10 12.13
C VAL A 82 -4.82 8.49 13.60
N VAL A 83 -4.50 7.56 14.49
CA VAL A 83 -3.45 7.87 15.46
C VAL A 83 -2.21 7.21 14.88
N ILE A 84 -1.36 7.97 14.20
CA ILE A 84 0.06 7.64 14.04
C ILE A 84 0.62 8.08 15.38
N PRO A 85 0.78 7.19 16.37
CA PRO A 85 1.50 7.63 17.54
C PRO A 85 2.93 7.87 17.06
N GLN A 86 3.53 8.96 17.51
CA GLN A 86 4.95 9.27 17.35
C GLN A 86 5.81 8.20 18.09
N SER A 87 5.62 6.91 17.81
CA SER A 87 5.95 5.80 18.71
C SER A 87 6.58 4.62 17.96
N PRO A 88 7.55 3.92 18.58
CA PRO A 88 8.64 3.20 17.93
C PRO A 88 8.27 1.79 17.45
N MET A 89 6.99 1.52 17.20
CA MET A 89 6.51 0.25 16.65
C MET A 89 6.62 0.19 15.12
N PHE A 90 7.41 1.07 14.52
CA PHE A 90 7.93 0.89 13.18
C PHE A 90 9.01 -0.21 13.24
N GLN A 91 8.59 -1.47 13.16
CA GLN A 91 9.54 -2.56 12.94
C GLN A 91 9.68 -2.80 11.44
N ARG A 92 10.78 -2.30 10.89
CA ARG A 92 11.19 -2.60 9.52
C ARG A 92 11.93 -3.93 9.52
N ASP A 93 11.34 -4.92 8.90
CA ASP A 93 12.04 -6.12 8.45
C ASP A 93 12.13 -6.10 6.92
N GLY A 94 13.20 -5.50 6.40
CA GLY A 94 13.41 -5.28 4.97
C GLY A 94 12.30 -4.45 4.34
N ARG A 95 11.41 -5.12 3.60
CA ARG A 95 10.30 -4.51 2.83
C ARG A 95 8.95 -4.48 3.55
N LYS A 96 8.94 -4.84 4.83
CA LYS A 96 7.74 -4.92 5.66
C LYS A 96 7.63 -3.68 6.54
N ILE A 97 6.42 -3.13 6.62
CA ILE A 97 6.07 -2.11 7.59
C ILE A 97 4.97 -2.64 8.50
N TRP A 98 5.19 -2.47 9.79
CA TRP A 98 4.21 -2.74 10.82
C TRP A 98 3.73 -1.43 11.43
N PHE A 99 2.42 -1.26 11.57
CA PHE A 99 1.87 -0.13 12.32
C PHE A 99 0.52 -0.49 12.96
N PRO A 100 0.20 0.14 14.10
CA PRO A 100 -1.11 0.04 14.73
C PRO A 100 -2.12 0.90 13.96
N PHE A 101 -3.33 0.38 13.79
CA PHE A 101 -4.46 1.11 13.26
C PHE A 101 -5.62 1.08 14.23
N ARG A 102 -6.46 2.11 14.20
CA ARG A 102 -7.68 2.20 15.02
C ARG A 102 -8.85 2.60 14.13
N GLY A 103 -9.70 1.61 13.83
CA GLY A 103 -10.92 1.79 13.07
C GLY A 103 -11.98 2.64 13.78
N ARG A 104 -13.05 2.94 13.06
CA ARG A 104 -14.25 3.59 13.58
C ARG A 104 -15.47 2.80 13.12
N ASP A 105 -16.43 2.57 14.02
CA ASP A 105 -17.73 1.98 13.68
C ASP A 105 -18.77 3.10 13.56
N ARG A 106 -19.73 2.94 12.66
CA ARG A 106 -20.87 3.85 12.62
C ARG A 106 -21.87 3.44 13.69
N CYS A 107 -22.24 4.35 14.58
CA CYS A 107 -23.30 4.14 15.56
C CYS A 107 -24.64 3.96 14.83
N GLU A 108 -25.33 2.85 15.07
CA GLU A 108 -26.66 2.60 14.46
C GLU A 108 -27.72 3.63 14.90
N LYS A 109 -27.58 4.17 16.11
CA LYS A 109 -28.56 5.10 16.70
C LYS A 109 -28.33 6.55 16.30
N THR A 110 -27.07 7.00 16.32
CA THR A 110 -26.72 8.41 16.10
C THR A 110 -26.10 8.67 14.73
N GLY A 111 -25.67 7.63 14.01
CA GLY A 111 -24.94 7.75 12.76
C GLY A 111 -23.49 8.24 12.93
N GLU A 112 -23.06 8.56 14.15
CA GLU A 112 -21.72 9.06 14.46
C GLU A 112 -20.64 7.97 14.32
N LEU A 113 -19.44 8.36 13.95
CA LEU A 113 -18.29 7.47 13.90
C LEU A 113 -17.65 7.31 15.29
N ILE A 114 -17.75 6.13 15.87
CA ILE A 114 -17.20 5.77 17.19
C ILE A 114 -15.86 5.06 17.00
N PRO A 115 -14.75 5.58 17.55
CA PRO A 115 -13.46 4.90 17.50
C PRO A 115 -13.45 3.57 18.24
N TRP A 116 -12.77 2.58 17.67
CA TRP A 116 -12.56 1.31 18.37
C TRP A 116 -11.76 1.49 19.65
N LYS A 117 -12.14 0.77 20.70
CA LYS A 117 -11.47 0.81 22.00
C LYS A 117 -10.01 0.34 21.96
N LYS A 118 -9.67 -0.56 21.04
CA LYS A 118 -8.34 -1.16 20.92
C LYS A 118 -7.80 -0.95 19.51
N SER A 119 -6.52 -0.60 19.40
CA SER A 119 -5.82 -0.68 18.13
C SER A 119 -5.69 -2.13 17.68
N ARG A 120 -5.47 -2.30 16.39
CA ARG A 120 -5.18 -3.56 15.73
C ARG A 120 -3.89 -3.35 14.97
N SER A 121 -3.05 -4.36 14.94
CA SER A 121 -1.82 -4.30 14.19
C SER A 121 -2.07 -4.72 12.75
N THR A 122 -1.34 -4.13 11.81
CA THR A 122 -1.33 -4.52 10.41
C THR A 122 0.09 -4.66 9.90
N GLU A 123 0.30 -5.59 8.99
CA GLU A 123 1.58 -5.83 8.34
C GLU A 123 1.43 -5.56 6.85
N TRP A 124 2.36 -4.80 6.28
CA TRP A 124 2.29 -4.31 4.91
C TRP A 124 3.61 -4.61 4.22
N TRP A 125 3.55 -5.26 3.06
CA TRP A 125 4.71 -5.64 2.27
C TRP A 125 4.79 -4.76 1.04
N PHE A 126 5.82 -3.94 0.95
CA PHE A 126 6.05 -3.07 -0.19
C PHE A 126 6.96 -3.75 -1.21
N HIS A 127 6.60 -3.66 -2.47
CA HIS A 127 7.42 -4.20 -3.52
C HIS A 127 7.16 -3.51 -4.85
N ARG A 128 8.23 -2.94 -5.44
CA ARG A 128 8.26 -2.49 -6.84
C ARG A 128 7.07 -1.60 -7.23
N GLY A 129 6.86 -0.54 -6.46
CA GLY A 129 5.82 0.46 -6.73
C GLY A 129 4.51 0.30 -5.96
N PHE A 130 4.31 -0.83 -5.28
CA PHE A 130 3.01 -1.14 -4.68
C PHE A 130 3.15 -1.78 -3.31
N VAL A 131 2.02 -1.84 -2.60
CA VAL A 131 1.80 -2.84 -1.54
C VAL A 131 1.53 -4.18 -2.23
N GLU A 132 2.47 -5.11 -2.14
CA GLU A 132 2.33 -6.46 -2.69
C GLU A 132 1.44 -7.35 -1.82
N GLY A 133 1.48 -7.11 -0.51
CA GLY A 133 0.75 -7.89 0.47
C GLY A 133 0.33 -7.05 1.66
N VAL A 134 -0.83 -7.35 2.21
CA VAL A 134 -1.29 -6.81 3.49
C VAL A 134 -1.85 -7.94 4.34
N ARG A 135 -1.53 -7.93 5.63
CA ARG A 135 -2.06 -8.86 6.63
C ARG A 135 -2.76 -8.07 7.71
N ILE A 136 -4.02 -8.45 7.94
CA ILE A 136 -4.91 -7.82 8.90
C ILE A 136 -5.37 -8.92 9.85
N PHE A 137 -4.98 -8.83 11.13
CA PHE A 137 -5.10 -9.95 12.08
C PHE A 137 -6.50 -10.14 12.68
N ALA A 138 -7.45 -9.25 12.41
CA ALA A 138 -8.80 -9.34 12.96
C ALA A 138 -9.87 -9.18 11.87
N SER A 139 -10.91 -10.03 11.88
CA SER A 139 -11.91 -10.12 10.81
C SER A 139 -12.72 -8.84 10.61
N HIS A 140 -13.15 -8.18 11.69
CA HIS A 140 -13.86 -6.89 11.60
C HIS A 140 -12.96 -5.80 11.02
N ALA A 141 -11.69 -5.87 11.39
CA ALA A 141 -10.62 -5.02 10.91
C ALA A 141 -10.34 -5.22 9.42
N TYR A 142 -10.41 -6.47 8.96
CA TYR A 142 -10.30 -6.84 7.56
C TYR A 142 -11.47 -6.29 6.74
N ALA A 143 -12.71 -6.52 7.18
CA ALA A 143 -13.90 -6.02 6.49
C ALA A 143 -13.88 -4.50 6.34
N PHE A 144 -13.36 -3.82 7.36
CA PHE A 144 -13.21 -2.37 7.38
C PHE A 144 -12.11 -1.87 6.41
N LEU A 145 -10.89 -2.40 6.52
CA LEU A 145 -9.73 -1.87 5.77
C LEU A 145 -9.71 -2.31 4.31
N ARG A 146 -10.25 -3.49 3.99
CA ARG A 146 -10.20 -4.06 2.64
C ARG A 146 -10.61 -3.08 1.53
N PRO A 147 -11.78 -2.43 1.57
CA PRO A 147 -12.18 -1.50 0.51
C PRO A 147 -11.24 -0.30 0.39
N LEU A 148 -10.67 0.19 1.50
CA LEU A 148 -9.70 1.30 1.47
C LEU A 148 -8.37 0.87 0.84
N VAL A 149 -7.88 -0.33 1.17
CA VAL A 149 -6.67 -0.88 0.55
C VAL A 149 -6.90 -1.12 -0.94
N GLU A 150 -8.07 -1.56 -1.36
CA GLU A 150 -8.38 -1.79 -2.78
C GLU A 150 -8.42 -0.48 -3.58
N VAL A 151 -8.82 0.64 -2.95
CA VAL A 151 -8.74 1.99 -3.53
C VAL A 151 -7.28 2.44 -3.69
N ASP A 152 -6.50 2.34 -2.62
CA ASP A 152 -5.12 2.82 -2.62
C ASP A 152 -4.18 1.92 -3.43
N GLN A 153 -4.39 0.60 -3.37
CA GLN A 153 -3.47 -0.44 -3.80
C GLN A 153 -4.22 -1.60 -4.51
N PRO A 154 -4.72 -1.39 -5.74
CA PRO A 154 -5.63 -2.31 -6.44
C PRO A 154 -5.01 -3.66 -6.86
N ILE A 155 -3.71 -3.85 -6.63
CA ILE A 155 -2.98 -5.09 -6.89
C ILE A 155 -2.49 -5.79 -5.61
N ALA A 156 -2.79 -5.23 -4.43
CA ALA A 156 -2.38 -5.79 -3.15
C ALA A 156 -3.04 -7.15 -2.89
N ARG A 157 -2.26 -8.09 -2.35
CA ARG A 157 -2.76 -9.40 -1.92
C ARG A 157 -3.10 -9.39 -0.44
N PHE A 158 -4.29 -9.84 -0.08
CA PHE A 158 -4.64 -10.04 1.31
C PHE A 158 -4.12 -11.39 1.80
N LEU A 159 -3.12 -11.35 2.69
CA LEU A 159 -2.51 -12.53 3.26
C LEU A 159 -3.36 -13.04 4.41
N ARG A 160 -3.64 -14.35 4.42
CA ARG A 160 -4.35 -14.99 5.54
C ARG A 160 -3.46 -15.01 6.78
N SER A 161 -4.07 -14.80 7.95
CA SER A 161 -3.48 -15.20 9.23
C SER A 161 -3.50 -16.73 9.30
N MET A 162 -2.32 -17.34 9.45
CA MET A 162 -2.22 -18.76 9.85
C MET A 162 -2.67 -18.91 11.30
#